data_AF-A0A6B3IU85-F1
#
_entry.id   AF-A0A6B3IU85-F1
#
_cell.length_a   1.000
_cell.length_b   1.000
_cell.length_c   1.000
_cell.angle_alpha   90.00
_cell.angle_beta   90.00
_cell.angle_gamma   90.00
#
_symmetry.space_group_name_H-M   'P 1'
#
loop_
_entity.id
_entity.type
_entity.pdbx_description
1 polymer ?
#
loop_
_entity_poly.entity_id
_entity_poly.type
_entity_poly.pdbx_seq_one_letter_code
_entity_poly.pdbx_strand_id
1 'polypeptide(L)'
;MTPADLSRAVLSAVRSAVDGGELAVAVPERVVVERPGPGGVGEWASNVALRLAKEAGRPPREVAEVLRSRLAAEPGVAGVEVTGPGFLNVTSAGDPVGTLVTRIAAEGGAYGAG
;
A
#
# COMPACT_ATOMS: atom_id res chain seq x y z
N MET A 1 -11.63 4.29 -5.34
CA MET A 1 -10.99 4.36 -4.00
C MET A 1 -10.07 5.58 -3.97
N THR A 2 -10.06 6.42 -2.93
CA THR A 2 -9.13 7.56 -2.86
C THR A 2 -7.77 7.15 -2.24
N PRO A 3 -6.69 7.95 -2.40
CA PRO A 3 -5.41 7.68 -1.74
C PRO A 3 -5.55 7.55 -0.22
N ALA A 4 -6.34 8.42 0.40
CA ALA A 4 -6.57 8.41 1.83
C ALA A 4 -7.35 7.16 2.29
N ASP A 5 -8.29 6.66 1.47
CA ASP A 5 -8.98 5.40 1.74
C ASP A 5 -8.01 4.22 1.65
N LEU A 6 -7.13 4.20 0.64
CA LEU A 6 -6.13 3.16 0.50
C LEU A 6 -5.13 3.18 1.65
N SER A 7 -4.60 4.34 2.04
CA SER A 7 -3.72 4.46 3.21
C SER A 7 -4.38 3.91 4.47
N ARG A 8 -5.68 4.18 4.67
CA ARG A 8 -6.46 3.62 5.78
C ARG A 8 -6.62 2.10 5.68
N ALA A 9 -6.92 1.57 4.50
CA ALA A 9 -7.02 0.13 4.26
C ALA A 9 -5.70 -0.59 4.54
N VAL A 10 -4.58 -0.03 4.08
CA VAL A 10 -3.24 -0.58 4.36
C VAL A 10 -2.91 -0.51 5.84
N LEU A 11 -3.23 0.58 6.52
CA LEU A 11 -3.04 0.69 7.96
C LEU A 11 -3.87 -0.35 8.73
N SER A 12 -5.13 -0.54 8.35
CA SER A 12 -6.02 -1.56 8.88
C SER A 12 -5.46 -2.96 8.68
N ALA A 13 -4.93 -3.25 7.48
CA ALA A 13 -4.29 -4.52 7.15
C ALA A 13 -3.04 -4.78 8.01
N VAL A 14 -2.18 -3.76 8.19
CA VAL A 14 -1.00 -3.86 9.06
C VAL A 14 -1.41 -4.13 10.50
N ARG A 15 -2.37 -3.35 11.03
CA ARG A 15 -2.87 -3.54 12.39
C ARG A 15 -3.43 -4.95 12.59
N SER A 16 -4.24 -5.43 11.65
CA SER A 16 -4.82 -6.78 11.71
C SER A 16 -3.75 -7.87 11.63
N ALA A 17 -2.64 -7.63 10.93
CA ALA A 17 -1.51 -8.56 10.88
C ALA A 17 -0.71 -8.59 12.19
N VAL A 18 -0.60 -7.45 12.87
CA VAL A 18 0.03 -7.36 14.19
C VAL A 18 -0.86 -7.98 15.27
N ASP A 19 -2.15 -7.63 15.29
CA ASP A 19 -3.12 -8.16 16.24
C ASP A 19 -3.29 -9.68 16.10
N GLY A 20 -3.13 -10.22 14.87
CA GLY A 20 -3.12 -11.66 14.59
C GLY A 20 -1.80 -12.37 14.88
N GLY A 21 -0.75 -11.66 15.31
CA GLY A 21 0.57 -12.22 15.60
C GLY A 21 1.39 -12.62 14.37
N GLU A 22 0.95 -12.28 13.16
CA GLU A 22 1.67 -12.58 11.91
C GLU A 22 2.84 -11.63 11.67
N LEU A 23 2.75 -10.39 12.14
CA LEU A 23 3.83 -9.40 12.10
C LEU A 23 4.12 -8.89 13.52
N ALA A 24 5.38 -9.01 13.95
CA ALA A 24 5.86 -8.43 15.20
C ALA A 24 6.50 -7.06 14.92
N VAL A 25 5.67 -6.06 14.60
CA VAL A 25 6.11 -4.70 14.26
C VAL A 25 5.20 -3.65 14.91
N ALA A 26 5.72 -2.46 15.13
CA ALA A 26 4.88 -1.32 15.47
C ALA A 26 3.98 -0.94 14.27
N VAL A 27 2.70 -0.70 14.55
CA VAL A 27 1.79 -0.18 13.52
C VAL A 27 2.22 1.26 13.20
N PRO A 28 2.56 1.58 11.94
CA PRO A 28 3.02 2.91 11.57
C PRO A 28 1.88 3.92 11.68
N GLU A 29 2.14 5.15 12.14
CA GLU A 29 1.09 6.18 12.24
C GLU A 29 0.51 6.59 10.87
N ARG A 30 1.31 6.47 9.81
CA ARG A 30 0.92 6.83 8.45
C ARG A 30 1.51 5.87 7.43
N VAL A 31 0.67 5.47 6.49
CA VAL A 31 1.07 4.78 5.27
C VAL A 31 1.06 5.78 4.12
N VAL A 32 2.18 5.84 3.40
CA VAL A 32 2.30 6.63 2.17
C VAL A 32 1.91 5.74 0.99
N VAL A 33 1.05 6.26 0.14
CA VAL A 33 0.65 5.65 -1.14
C VAL A 33 0.95 6.65 -2.25
N GLU A 34 1.59 6.19 -3.30
CA GLU A 34 2.05 7.02 -4.41
C GLU A 34 1.62 6.40 -5.74
N ARG A 35 1.84 7.10 -6.86
CA ARG A 35 1.65 6.48 -8.17
C ARG A 35 2.72 5.40 -8.39
N PRO A 36 2.38 4.27 -9.04
CA PRO A 36 3.38 3.27 -9.41
C PRO A 36 4.48 3.92 -10.26
N GLY A 37 5.74 3.58 -9.97
CA GLY A 37 6.87 4.03 -10.76
C GLY A 37 6.89 3.40 -12.16
N PRO A 38 7.88 3.75 -13.01
CA PRO A 38 8.03 3.14 -14.33
C PRO A 38 8.10 1.60 -14.24
N GLY A 39 7.17 0.91 -14.90
CA GLY A 39 7.04 -0.56 -14.85
C GLY A 39 6.23 -1.09 -13.67
N GLY A 40 5.72 -0.21 -12.79
CA GLY A 40 4.72 -0.54 -11.80
C GLY A 40 3.34 -0.77 -12.42
N VAL A 41 2.54 -1.60 -11.76
CA VAL A 41 1.19 -2.00 -12.19
C VAL A 41 0.14 -1.38 -11.28
N GLY A 42 -1.12 -1.38 -11.69
CA GLY A 42 -2.22 -0.85 -10.88
C GLY A 42 -2.27 0.68 -10.81
N GLU A 43 -3.05 1.19 -9.87
CA GLU A 43 -3.35 2.62 -9.75
C GLU A 43 -2.47 3.32 -8.71
N TRP A 44 -2.06 2.57 -7.67
CA TRP A 44 -1.33 3.05 -6.50
C TRP A 44 -0.23 2.06 -6.11
N ALA A 45 0.84 2.55 -5.49
CA ALA A 45 1.92 1.76 -4.95
C ALA A 45 2.26 2.19 -3.51
N SER A 46 2.71 1.24 -2.68
CA SER A 46 3.21 1.51 -1.33
C SER A 46 4.45 0.68 -1.01
N ASN A 47 5.42 1.34 -0.37
CA ASN A 47 6.66 0.72 0.13
C ASN A 47 6.55 0.26 1.59
N VAL A 48 5.35 0.27 2.18
CA VAL A 48 5.16 -0.03 3.62
C VAL A 48 5.73 -1.40 4.01
N ALA A 49 5.61 -2.40 3.14
CA ALA A 49 6.13 -3.74 3.42
C ALA A 49 7.65 -3.73 3.56
N LEU A 50 8.37 -2.93 2.77
CA LEU A 50 9.83 -2.75 2.88
C LEU A 50 10.22 -2.14 4.23
N ARG A 51 9.45 -1.17 4.71
CA ARG A 51 9.69 -0.52 6.00
C ARG A 51 9.45 -1.49 7.16
N LEU A 52 8.33 -2.21 7.14
CA LEU A 52 7.95 -3.15 8.18
C LEU A 52 8.84 -4.40 8.21
N ALA A 53 9.33 -4.86 7.06
CA ALA A 53 10.23 -6.00 6.96
C ALA A 53 11.49 -5.89 7.80
N LYS A 54 12.10 -4.70 7.80
CA LYS A 54 13.30 -4.42 8.59
C LYS A 54 13.04 -4.59 10.08
N GLU A 55 11.89 -4.11 10.55
CA GLU A 55 11.50 -4.20 11.96
C GLU A 55 11.05 -5.62 12.34
N ALA A 56 10.33 -6.29 11.45
CA ALA A 56 9.87 -7.67 11.63
C ALA A 56 11.02 -8.68 11.61
N GLY A 57 12.21 -8.31 11.10
CA GLY A 57 13.30 -9.25 10.83
C GLY A 57 12.95 -10.28 9.74
N ARG A 58 12.03 -9.93 8.83
CA ARG A 58 11.49 -10.83 7.80
C ARG A 58 11.83 -10.34 6.39
N PRO A 59 11.87 -11.24 5.38
CA PRO A 59 11.99 -10.82 3.99
C PRO A 59 10.84 -9.91 3.59
N PRO A 60 11.09 -8.77 2.91
CA PRO A 60 10.00 -7.83 2.61
C PRO A 60 8.92 -8.39 1.71
N ARG A 61 9.28 -9.34 0.84
CA ARG A 61 8.32 -10.07 0.04
C ARG A 61 7.31 -10.83 0.90
N GLU A 62 7.73 -11.47 1.98
CA GLU A 62 6.80 -12.17 2.88
C GLU A 62 5.84 -11.20 3.57
N VAL A 63 6.35 -10.07 4.05
CA VAL A 63 5.51 -9.03 4.66
C VAL A 63 4.52 -8.48 3.64
N ALA A 64 4.96 -8.28 2.39
CA ALA A 64 4.08 -7.84 1.32
C ALA A 64 2.99 -8.88 1.01
N GLU A 65 3.29 -10.17 1.00
CA GLU A 65 2.29 -11.25 0.77
C GLU A 65 1.22 -11.30 1.87
N VAL A 66 1.64 -11.12 3.13
CA VAL A 66 0.75 -11.02 4.31
C VAL A 66 -0.22 -9.85 4.17
N LEU A 67 0.29 -8.69 3.75
CA LEU A 67 -0.52 -7.48 3.54
C LEU A 67 -1.38 -7.57 2.29
N ARG A 68 -0.86 -8.17 1.21
CA ARG A 68 -1.58 -8.41 -0.05
C ARG A 68 -2.86 -9.18 0.20
N SER A 69 -2.76 -10.28 0.95
CA SER A 69 -3.90 -11.17 1.22
C SER A 69 -5.02 -10.47 1.99
N ARG A 70 -4.66 -9.55 2.90
CA ARG A 70 -5.62 -8.72 3.64
C ARG A 70 -6.23 -7.63 2.77
N LEU A 71 -5.40 -6.89 2.03
CA LEU A 71 -5.85 -5.83 1.14
C LEU A 71 -6.74 -6.36 0.01
N ALA A 72 -6.48 -7.56 -0.49
CA ALA A 72 -7.33 -8.20 -1.49
C ALA A 72 -8.75 -8.52 -0.96
N ALA A 73 -8.94 -8.58 0.36
CA ALA A 73 -10.25 -8.75 0.98
C ALA A 73 -10.97 -7.41 1.26
N GLU A 74 -10.30 -6.27 1.07
CA GLU A 74 -10.89 -4.95 1.32
C GLU A 74 -11.88 -4.56 0.20
N PRO A 75 -13.09 -4.11 0.57
CA PRO A 75 -14.06 -3.65 -0.42
C PRO A 75 -13.53 -2.41 -1.14
N GLY A 76 -13.45 -2.48 -2.47
CA GLY A 76 -12.92 -1.39 -3.30
C GLY A 76 -11.49 -1.64 -3.83
N VAL A 77 -10.87 -2.77 -3.47
CA VAL A 77 -9.64 -3.27 -4.09
C VAL A 77 -10.01 -4.33 -5.13
N ALA A 78 -9.63 -4.11 -6.39
CA ALA A 78 -9.77 -5.12 -7.45
C ALA A 78 -8.61 -6.11 -7.47
N GLY A 79 -7.42 -5.68 -7.04
CA GLY A 79 -6.25 -6.54 -7.00
C GLY A 79 -5.07 -5.88 -6.32
N VAL A 80 -4.18 -6.72 -5.80
CA VAL A 80 -2.92 -6.29 -5.20
C VAL A 80 -1.80 -7.16 -5.72
N GLU A 81 -0.76 -6.54 -6.27
CA GLU A 81 0.39 -7.21 -6.84
C GLU A 81 1.67 -6.80 -6.11
N VAL A 82 2.49 -7.79 -5.77
CA VAL A 82 3.78 -7.58 -5.11
C VAL A 82 4.87 -7.55 -6.18
N THR A 83 5.52 -6.40 -6.38
CA THR A 83 6.60 -6.26 -7.36
C THR A 83 7.95 -5.99 -6.72
N GLY A 84 9.01 -6.35 -7.47
CA GLY A 84 10.40 -6.10 -7.08
C GLY A 84 10.74 -6.63 -5.69
N PRO A 85 11.38 -5.82 -4.82
CA PRO A 85 11.80 -6.25 -3.49
C PRO A 85 10.65 -6.37 -2.48
N GLY A 86 9.42 -5.98 -2.81
CA GLY A 86 8.28 -5.98 -1.88
C GLY A 86 7.38 -4.74 -1.97
N PHE A 87 7.25 -4.11 -3.14
CA PHE A 87 6.30 -3.02 -3.34
C PHE A 87 4.89 -3.58 -3.48
N LEU A 88 3.93 -3.01 -2.76
CA LEU A 88 2.51 -3.33 -2.89
C LEU A 88 1.88 -2.41 -3.92
N ASN A 89 1.45 -2.97 -5.05
CA ASN A 89 0.77 -2.25 -6.11
C ASN A 89 -0.72 -2.60 -6.08
N VAL A 90 -1.57 -1.60 -5.98
CA VAL A 90 -3.00 -1.78 -5.73
C VAL A 90 -3.81 -1.23 -6.90
N THR A 91 -4.73 -2.05 -7.40
CA THR A 91 -5.73 -1.70 -8.38
C THR A 91 -7.06 -1.54 -7.67
N SER A 92 -7.73 -0.39 -7.83
CA SER A 92 -9.04 -0.17 -7.23
C SER A 92 -10.16 -0.81 -8.06
N ALA A 93 -11.24 -1.24 -7.42
CA ALA A 93 -12.39 -1.87 -8.08
C ALA A 93 -13.35 -0.88 -8.77
N GLY A 94 -13.01 0.40 -8.80
CA GLY A 94 -13.76 1.44 -9.50
C GLY A 94 -13.05 1.87 -10.78
N ASP A 95 -13.81 1.84 -11.89
CA ASP A 95 -13.44 2.11 -13.29
C ASP A 95 -11.99 1.81 -13.71
N PRO A 96 -11.76 0.66 -14.37
CA PRO A 96 -10.48 0.37 -15.01
C PRO A 96 -10.35 1.28 -16.24
N VAL A 97 -9.36 2.18 -16.20
CA VAL A 97 -8.95 3.06 -17.32
C VAL A 97 -9.87 4.28 -17.52
N GLY A 98 -9.48 5.44 -16.99
CA GLY A 98 -9.73 6.68 -17.73
C GLY A 98 -10.02 7.99 -17.01
N THR A 99 -10.30 8.06 -15.70
CA THR A 99 -10.77 9.34 -15.14
C THR A 99 -10.35 9.64 -13.70
N LEU A 100 -9.04 9.71 -13.45
CA LEU A 100 -8.53 10.37 -12.23
C LEU A 100 -7.15 11.02 -12.42
N VAL A 101 -7.01 11.74 -13.53
CA VAL A 101 -5.89 12.68 -13.73
C VAL A 101 -6.07 13.96 -12.89
N THR A 102 -7.20 14.17 -12.21
CA THR A 102 -7.56 15.53 -11.73
C THR A 102 -7.73 15.74 -10.22
N ARG A 103 -7.19 14.89 -9.33
CA ARG A 103 -7.27 15.18 -7.86
C ARG A 103 -5.97 15.11 -7.05
N ILE A 104 -4.89 14.54 -7.57
CA ILE A 104 -3.62 14.45 -6.82
C ILE A 104 -2.87 15.79 -6.75
N ALA A 105 -3.22 16.77 -7.59
CA ALA A 105 -2.65 18.11 -7.52
C ALA A 105 -3.10 18.93 -6.28
N ALA A 106 -4.04 18.43 -5.46
CA ALA A 106 -4.57 19.18 -4.31
C ALA A 106 -3.85 18.92 -2.97
N GLU A 107 -3.00 17.88 -2.86
CA GLU A 107 -2.22 17.59 -1.63
C GLU A 107 -0.71 17.55 -1.89
N GLY A 108 -0.23 18.31 -2.87
CA GLY A 108 1.20 18.51 -3.18
C GLY A 108 1.94 19.39 -2.17
N GLY A 109 1.72 19.18 -0.87
CA GLY A 109 2.20 20.04 0.20
C GLY A 109 3.10 19.34 1.21
N ALA A 110 4.06 18.53 0.77
CA ALA A 110 5.32 18.20 1.48
C ALA A 110 5.89 16.86 1.00
N TYR A 111 6.42 16.81 -0.21
CA TYR A 111 7.36 15.75 -0.59
C TYR A 111 8.46 16.37 -1.45
N GLY A 112 9.68 16.43 -0.89
CA GLY A 112 10.85 17.03 -1.52
C GLY A 112 11.27 18.38 -0.93
N ALA A 113 11.85 18.36 0.27
CA ALA A 113 12.74 19.43 0.72
C ALA A 113 13.85 18.81 1.58
N GLY A 114 14.90 18.39 0.88
CA GLY A 114 16.23 18.12 1.39
C GLY A 114 17.20 18.59 0.32
#